data_AF-A0A9D1B3P3-F1
#
_entry.id   AF-A0A9D1B3P3-F1
#
_cell.length_a   1.000
_cell.length_b   1.000
_cell.length_c   1.000
_cell.angle_alpha   90.00
_cell.angle_beta   90.00
_cell.angle_gamma   90.00
#
_symmetry.space_group_name_H-M   'P 1'
#
loop_
_entity.id
_entity.type
_entity.pdbx_description
1 polymer ?
#
loop_
_entity_poly.entity_id
_entity_poly.type
_entity_poly.pdbx_seq_one_letter_code
_entity_poly.pdbx_strand_id
1 'polypeptide(L)'
;MTPEALKDRLQERFGDRLAECVLACGEVTIELAPADLIEVATALRDEQDLRFEQCVDVCGVDYSAWGQAEWATQEATGTGFSRGVEPNTAARLTPRTEELSVERPGQGQRFAALYHLLSVTHNQRLRMRVFAPDDDLPVIPSVIDIWNGVNWFEREA
;
A
#
# COMPACT_ATOMS: atom_id res chain seq x y z
N MET A 1 -11.81 -16.80 -9.56
CA MET A 1 -11.02 -16.05 -10.56
C MET A 1 -9.55 -16.05 -10.11
N THR A 2 -8.56 -16.10 -11.01
CA THR A 2 -7.13 -16.05 -10.61
C THR A 2 -6.72 -14.60 -10.25
N PRO A 3 -5.62 -14.39 -9.50
CA PRO A 3 -5.14 -13.04 -9.19
C PRO A 3 -4.81 -12.19 -10.43
N GLU A 4 -4.29 -12.81 -11.50
CA GLU A 4 -4.02 -12.14 -12.78
C GLU A 4 -5.31 -11.65 -13.43
N ALA A 5 -6.33 -12.52 -13.49
CA ALA A 5 -7.63 -12.16 -14.03
C ALA A 5 -8.35 -11.10 -13.20
N LEU A 6 -8.14 -11.08 -11.87
CA LEU A 6 -8.63 -10.00 -11.00
C LEU A 6 -7.94 -8.68 -11.34
N LYS A 7 -6.61 -8.68 -11.50
CA LYS A 7 -5.85 -7.49 -11.89
C LYS A 7 -6.34 -6.94 -13.23
N ASP A 8 -6.46 -7.79 -14.25
CA ASP A 8 -6.91 -7.36 -15.58
C ASP A 8 -8.33 -6.77 -15.53
N ARG A 9 -9.22 -7.39 -14.75
CA ARG A 9 -10.59 -6.90 -14.56
C ARG A 9 -10.65 -5.54 -13.86
N LEU A 10 -9.82 -5.34 -12.84
CA LEU A 10 -9.72 -4.06 -12.14
C LEU A 10 -9.15 -2.97 -13.06
N GLN A 11 -8.16 -3.31 -13.89
CA GLN A 11 -7.60 -2.41 -14.89
C GLN A 11 -8.62 -2.03 -15.97
N GLU A 12 -9.44 -2.99 -16.44
CA GLU A 12 -10.52 -2.73 -17.39
C GLU A 12 -11.61 -1.81 -16.80
N ARG A 13 -11.98 -2.03 -15.53
CA ARG A 13 -13.11 -1.34 -14.89
C ARG A 13 -12.75 0.05 -14.33
N PHE A 14 -11.52 0.22 -13.82
CA PHE A 14 -11.09 1.39 -13.07
C PHE A 14 -9.78 2.00 -13.58
N GLY A 15 -9.27 1.61 -14.74
CA GLY A 15 -7.96 2.03 -15.25
C GLY A 15 -7.68 3.54 -15.16
N ASP A 16 -8.68 4.39 -15.42
CA ASP A 16 -8.55 5.85 -15.37
C ASP A 16 -8.41 6.43 -13.95
N ARG A 17 -8.77 5.65 -12.92
CA ARG A 17 -8.77 6.05 -11.49
C ARG A 17 -7.68 5.39 -10.67
N LEU A 18 -7.01 4.40 -11.25
CA LEU A 18 -5.94 3.65 -10.60
C LEU A 18 -4.62 4.37 -10.83
N ALA A 19 -3.99 4.85 -9.76
CA ALA A 19 -2.62 5.34 -9.83
C ALA A 19 -1.63 4.18 -10.08
N GLU A 20 -1.90 3.04 -9.45
CA GLU A 20 -1.12 1.82 -9.60
C GLU A 20 -2.03 0.59 -9.50
N CYS A 21 -1.71 -0.48 -10.23
CA CYS A 21 -2.35 -1.78 -10.06
C CYS A 21 -1.30 -2.88 -10.28
N VAL A 22 -0.81 -3.44 -9.18
CA VAL A 22 0.30 -4.40 -9.15
C VAL A 22 -0.14 -5.73 -8.60
N LEU A 23 0.31 -6.80 -9.24
CA LEU A 23 0.23 -8.16 -8.71
C LEU A 23 1.61 -8.55 -8.19
N ALA A 24 1.73 -8.76 -6.88
CA ALA A 24 2.96 -9.17 -6.23
C ALA A 24 2.66 -10.24 -5.18
N CYS A 25 3.52 -11.26 -5.10
CA CYS A 25 3.37 -12.36 -4.13
C CYS A 25 1.98 -13.03 -4.13
N GLY A 26 1.30 -13.08 -5.28
CA GLY A 26 -0.02 -13.70 -5.42
C GLY A 26 -1.20 -12.83 -4.98
N GLU A 27 -0.98 -11.56 -4.65
CA GLU A 27 -2.04 -10.62 -4.25
C GLU A 27 -2.02 -9.35 -5.09
N VAL A 28 -3.21 -8.88 -5.44
CA VAL A 28 -3.40 -7.63 -6.18
C VAL A 28 -3.41 -6.47 -5.19
N THR A 29 -2.66 -5.42 -5.50
CA THR A 29 -2.69 -4.14 -4.80
C THR A 29 -3.06 -3.05 -5.78
N ILE A 30 -4.09 -2.28 -5.46
CA ILE A 30 -4.50 -1.08 -6.19
C ILE A 30 -4.17 0.16 -5.39
N GLU A 31 -3.72 1.20 -6.08
CA GLU A 31 -3.50 2.53 -5.51
C GLU A 31 -4.51 3.51 -6.09
N LEU A 32 -5.14 4.29 -5.22
CA LEU A 32 -6.21 5.22 -5.56
C LEU A 32 -5.93 6.60 -4.98
N ALA A 33 -6.41 7.63 -5.67
CA ALA A 33 -6.53 8.94 -5.08
C ALA A 33 -7.66 8.96 -4.02
N PRO A 34 -7.53 9.76 -2.94
CA PRO A 34 -8.60 9.89 -1.94
C PRO A 34 -9.96 10.27 -2.52
N ALA A 35 -9.99 11.04 -3.62
CA ALA A 35 -11.21 11.48 -4.28
C ALA A 35 -12.02 10.32 -4.88
N ASP A 36 -11.35 9.26 -5.34
CA ASP A 36 -11.98 8.11 -6.00
C ASP A 36 -12.32 6.98 -5.01
N LEU A 37 -11.81 7.05 -3.78
CA LEU A 37 -11.93 6.00 -2.77
C LEU A 37 -13.37 5.52 -2.57
N ILE A 38 -14.30 6.44 -2.30
CA ILE A 38 -15.69 6.08 -1.97
C ILE A 38 -16.39 5.39 -3.14
N GLU A 39 -16.19 5.89 -4.35
CA GLU A 39 -16.84 5.34 -5.54
C GLU A 39 -16.28 3.95 -5.87
N VAL A 40 -14.95 3.79 -5.85
CA VAL A 40 -14.29 2.51 -6.12
C VAL A 40 -14.61 1.50 -5.02
N ALA A 41 -14.55 1.89 -3.75
CA ALA A 41 -14.90 1.01 -2.63
C ALA A 41 -16.36 0.51 -2.70
N THR A 42 -17.29 1.40 -3.07
CA THR A 42 -18.71 1.04 -3.26
C THR A 42 -18.85 0.03 -4.40
N ALA A 43 -18.21 0.29 -5.54
CA ALA A 43 -18.23 -0.63 -6.67
C ALA A 43 -17.59 -1.98 -6.35
N LEU A 44 -16.46 -2.00 -5.63
CA LEU A 44 -15.80 -3.23 -5.17
C LEU A 44 -16.72 -4.09 -4.30
N ARG A 45 -17.50 -3.47 -3.42
CA ARG A 45 -18.47 -4.18 -2.56
C ARG A 45 -19.69 -4.67 -3.34
N ASP A 46 -20.26 -3.82 -4.19
CA ASP A 46 -21.62 -4.02 -4.73
C ASP A 46 -21.63 -4.73 -6.10
N GLU A 47 -20.57 -4.62 -6.91
CA GLU A 47 -20.52 -5.28 -8.21
C GLU A 47 -20.43 -6.80 -8.06
N GLN A 48 -21.36 -7.52 -8.70
CA GLN A 48 -21.53 -8.96 -8.56
C GLN A 48 -20.31 -9.79 -8.98
N ASP A 49 -19.46 -9.26 -9.86
CA ASP A 49 -18.26 -9.95 -10.34
C ASP A 49 -17.06 -9.76 -9.39
N LEU A 50 -17.12 -8.80 -8.45
CA LEU A 50 -16.06 -8.47 -7.50
C LEU A 50 -16.46 -8.91 -6.09
N ARG A 51 -17.57 -8.37 -5.57
CA ARG A 51 -18.18 -8.66 -4.28
C ARG A 51 -17.16 -8.75 -3.14
N PHE A 52 -16.45 -7.67 -2.86
CA PHE A 52 -15.61 -7.58 -1.67
C PHE A 52 -16.47 -7.26 -0.44
N GLU A 53 -17.10 -8.28 0.14
CA GLU A 53 -18.09 -8.07 1.20
C GLU A 53 -17.47 -7.70 2.55
N GLN A 54 -16.19 -8.01 2.75
CA GLN A 54 -15.52 -7.80 4.03
C GLN A 54 -14.27 -6.93 3.87
N CYS A 55 -14.18 -5.88 4.70
CA CYS A 55 -12.92 -5.22 5.01
C CYS A 55 -12.35 -5.88 6.27
N VAL A 56 -11.22 -6.56 6.12
CA VAL A 56 -10.58 -7.35 7.17
C VAL A 56 -9.79 -6.46 8.11
N ASP A 57 -9.12 -5.44 7.56
CA ASP A 57 -8.21 -4.59 8.31
C ASP A 57 -8.00 -3.24 7.59
N VAL A 58 -7.68 -2.19 8.36
CA VAL A 58 -7.23 -0.89 7.86
C VAL A 58 -5.97 -0.49 8.62
N CYS A 59 -4.88 -0.26 7.90
CA CYS A 59 -3.59 0.09 8.50
C CYS A 59 -3.12 1.46 8.00
N GLY A 60 -2.68 2.33 8.90
CA GLY A 60 -1.85 3.48 8.56
C GLY A 60 -0.39 3.07 8.34
N VAL A 61 0.24 3.54 7.27
CA VAL A 61 1.65 3.30 6.96
C VAL A 61 2.38 4.63 6.75
N ASP A 62 3.53 4.78 7.41
CA ASP A 62 4.44 5.91 7.27
C ASP A 62 5.63 5.53 6.35
N TYR A 63 5.71 6.18 5.20
CA TYR A 63 6.74 5.98 4.18
C TYR A 63 7.96 6.90 4.33
N SER A 64 8.07 7.70 5.40
CA SER A 64 9.13 8.71 5.61
C SER A 64 10.57 8.20 5.38
N ALA A 65 10.87 6.97 5.80
CA ALA A 65 12.17 6.34 5.61
C ALA A 65 12.12 5.11 4.67
N TRP A 66 11.01 4.92 3.94
CA TRP A 66 10.85 3.75 3.08
C TRP A 66 11.91 3.73 1.97
N GLY A 67 12.51 2.55 1.77
CA GLY A 67 13.59 2.36 0.80
C GLY A 67 14.97 2.87 1.26
N GLN A 68 15.08 3.49 2.45
CA GLN A 68 16.36 3.91 3.03
C GLN A 68 16.93 2.77 3.89
N ALA A 69 17.83 1.98 3.32
CA ALA A 69 18.45 0.85 4.03
C ALA A 69 19.63 1.26 4.93
N GLU A 70 20.20 2.44 4.72
CA GLU A 70 21.40 2.93 5.43
C GLU A 70 21.08 4.29 6.06
N TRP A 71 21.33 4.43 7.36
CA TRP A 71 21.35 5.74 8.02
C TRP A 71 22.75 6.32 7.83
N ALA A 72 22.88 7.34 6.97
CA ALA A 72 24.12 8.09 6.91
C ALA A 72 24.19 9.00 8.14
N THR A 73 24.98 8.62 9.15
CA THR A 73 25.35 9.57 10.22
C THR A 73 26.08 10.75 9.58
N GLN A 74 25.52 11.96 9.71
CA GLN A 74 26.19 13.16 9.18
C GLN A 74 27.42 13.55 10.02
N GLU A 75 27.48 13.13 11.29
CA GLU A 75 28.63 13.30 12.17
C GLU A 75 28.89 12.04 12.98
N ALA A 76 30.16 11.67 13.13
CA ALA A 76 30.57 10.61 14.04
C ALA A 76 30.34 11.07 15.49
N THR A 77 29.31 10.54 16.16
CA THR A 77 29.21 10.69 17.62
C THR A 77 30.42 10.00 18.26
N GLY A 78 31.27 10.76 18.96
CA GLY A 78 32.53 10.30 19.57
C GLY A 78 32.38 9.24 20.68
N THR A 79 31.17 8.74 20.93
CA THR A 79 30.83 7.75 21.96
C THR A 79 29.88 6.65 21.47
N GLY A 80 29.74 6.45 20.15
CA GLY A 80 28.95 5.37 19.56
C GLY A 80 29.82 4.31 18.87
N PHE A 81 29.53 3.04 19.10
CA PHE A 81 30.06 1.94 18.28
C PHE A 81 29.54 2.09 16.84
N SER A 82 30.37 2.54 15.91
CA SER A 82 30.06 2.38 14.49
C SER A 82 30.16 0.89 14.14
N ARG A 83 29.12 0.31 13.55
CA ARG A 83 29.33 -0.89 12.73
C ARG A 83 30.02 -0.41 11.47
N GLY A 84 31.35 -0.35 11.51
CA GLY A 84 32.20 -0.09 10.36
C GLY A 84 32.07 -1.20 9.34
N VAL A 85 31.03 -1.14 8.51
CA VAL A 85 30.91 -1.96 7.31
C VAL A 85 30.94 -1.01 6.14
N GLU A 86 32.07 -0.98 5.43
CA GLU A 86 32.17 -0.23 4.20
C GLU A 86 31.30 -0.88 3.11
N PRO A 87 30.58 -0.08 2.31
CA PRO A 87 29.58 -0.55 1.37
C PRO A 87 30.12 -1.50 0.30
N ASN A 88 31.44 -1.54 0.09
CA ASN A 88 32.09 -2.28 -0.99
C ASN A 88 32.98 -3.43 -0.48
N THR A 89 32.60 -4.07 0.63
CA THR A 89 33.32 -5.26 1.13
C THR A 89 32.80 -6.51 0.40
N ALA A 90 33.71 -7.30 -0.17
CA ALA A 90 33.43 -8.51 -0.96
C ALA A 90 32.55 -9.59 -0.26
N ALA A 91 32.24 -9.42 1.03
CA ALA A 91 31.37 -10.30 1.81
C ALA A 91 29.88 -9.91 1.75
N ARG A 92 29.50 -8.72 1.24
CA ARG A 92 28.11 -8.49 0.82
C ARG A 92 27.95 -9.24 -0.51
N LEU A 93 27.22 -10.36 -0.48
CA LEU A 93 26.51 -10.81 -1.67
C LEU A 93 25.83 -9.57 -2.23
N THR A 94 26.19 -9.14 -3.44
CA THR A 94 25.38 -8.16 -4.15
C THR A 94 23.97 -8.72 -4.08
N PRO A 95 23.02 -8.01 -3.44
CA PRO A 95 21.65 -8.39 -3.65
C PRO A 95 21.47 -8.35 -5.17
N ARG A 96 20.60 -9.20 -5.69
CA ARG A 96 20.09 -9.08 -7.05
C ARG A 96 19.24 -7.79 -7.09
N THR A 97 19.87 -6.63 -6.91
CA THR A 97 19.22 -5.38 -6.49
C THR A 97 18.80 -4.50 -7.65
N GLU A 98 19.24 -4.81 -8.87
CA GLU A 98 18.68 -4.16 -10.06
C GLU A 98 17.23 -4.57 -10.32
N GLU A 99 16.75 -5.67 -9.72
CA GLU A 99 15.34 -6.10 -9.74
C GLU A 99 14.54 -5.67 -8.48
N LEU A 100 15.20 -5.04 -7.50
CA LEU A 100 14.60 -4.65 -6.21
C LEU A 100 14.73 -3.15 -5.91
N SER A 101 15.00 -2.32 -6.93
CA SER A 101 14.70 -0.89 -6.84
C SER A 101 13.18 -0.74 -6.78
N VAL A 102 12.61 -0.89 -5.58
CA VAL A 102 11.21 -0.61 -5.31
C VAL A 102 11.07 0.90 -5.47
N GLU A 103 10.54 1.34 -6.61
CA GLU A 103 10.12 2.72 -6.80
C GLU A 103 9.30 3.16 -5.58
N ARG A 104 9.55 4.36 -5.06
CA ARG A 104 8.82 4.86 -3.89
C ARG A 104 7.34 4.96 -4.28
N PRO A 105 6.44 4.14 -3.69
CA PRO A 105 5.02 4.32 -3.92
C PRO A 105 4.64 5.70 -3.35
N GLY A 106 3.88 6.49 -4.10
CA GLY A 106 3.50 7.86 -3.72
C GLY A 106 4.66 8.85 -3.69
N GLN A 107 5.18 9.29 -4.84
CA GLN A 107 6.21 10.36 -4.93
C GLN A 107 5.80 11.59 -4.11
N GLY A 108 6.33 11.71 -2.89
CA GLY A 108 6.16 12.87 -2.01
C GLY A 108 5.05 12.78 -0.95
N GLN A 109 4.28 11.69 -0.88
CA GLN A 109 3.24 11.52 0.16
C GLN A 109 3.75 10.57 1.24
N ARG A 110 3.71 10.99 2.51
CA ARG A 110 4.28 10.22 3.63
C ARG A 110 3.35 9.14 4.14
N PHE A 111 2.08 9.48 4.35
CA PHE A 111 1.13 8.58 4.98
C PHE A 111 0.22 7.91 3.95
N ALA A 112 -0.05 6.62 4.14
CA ALA A 112 -1.07 5.91 3.38
C ALA A 112 -1.95 5.06 4.29
N ALA A 113 -3.24 5.01 3.97
CA ALA A 113 -4.16 4.01 4.51
C ALA A 113 -4.20 2.81 3.57
N LEU A 114 -3.97 1.61 4.12
CA LEU A 114 -4.12 0.34 3.41
C LEU A 114 -5.34 -0.40 3.94
N TYR A 115 -6.25 -0.74 3.03
CA TYR A 115 -7.44 -1.54 3.30
C TYR A 115 -7.23 -2.95 2.77
N HIS A 116 -7.43 -3.95 3.63
CA HIS A 116 -7.38 -5.36 3.28
C HIS A 116 -8.80 -5.87 3.04
N LEU A 117 -9.13 -6.16 1.78
CA LEU A 117 -10.46 -6.60 1.38
C LEU A 117 -10.49 -8.09 1.10
N LEU A 118 -11.59 -8.73 1.47
CA LEU A 118 -11.88 -10.13 1.23
C LEU A 118 -13.25 -10.27 0.54
N SER A 119 -13.25 -10.89 -0.62
CA SER A 119 -14.46 -11.44 -1.24
C SER A 119 -14.64 -12.87 -0.73
N VAL A 120 -15.70 -13.09 0.04
CA VAL A 120 -16.08 -14.43 0.51
C VAL A 120 -16.73 -15.21 -0.62
N THR A 121 -17.53 -14.55 -1.46
CA THR A 121 -18.20 -15.19 -2.61
C THR A 121 -17.19 -15.72 -3.63
N HIS A 122 -16.15 -14.95 -3.96
CA HIS A 122 -15.15 -15.35 -4.96
C HIS A 122 -13.89 -15.95 -4.35
N ASN A 123 -13.77 -15.95 -3.02
CA ASN A 123 -12.58 -16.34 -2.26
C ASN A 123 -11.30 -15.63 -2.76
N GLN A 124 -11.36 -14.30 -2.81
CA GLN A 124 -10.29 -13.44 -3.33
C GLN A 124 -9.90 -12.35 -2.33
N ARG A 125 -8.62 -11.99 -2.34
CA ARG A 125 -8.08 -10.88 -1.55
C ARG A 125 -7.62 -9.75 -2.45
N LEU A 126 -7.80 -8.53 -1.97
CA LEU A 126 -7.37 -7.30 -2.62
C LEU A 126 -6.82 -6.35 -1.56
N ARG A 127 -5.68 -5.73 -1.84
CA ARG A 127 -5.20 -4.58 -1.07
C ARG A 127 -5.54 -3.29 -1.81
N MET A 128 -6.13 -2.35 -1.10
CA MET A 128 -6.39 -1.01 -1.60
C MET A 128 -5.54 -0.03 -0.80
N ARG A 129 -4.70 0.74 -1.48
CA ARG A 129 -3.80 1.74 -0.88
C ARG A 129 -4.28 3.12 -1.29
N VAL A 130 -4.37 4.02 -0.33
CA VAL A 130 -4.74 5.41 -0.54
C VAL A 130 -3.75 6.28 0.20
N PHE A 131 -3.03 7.13 -0.52
CA PHE A 131 -2.12 8.09 0.11
C PHE A 131 -2.88 9.32 0.59
N ALA A 132 -2.46 9.85 1.74
CA ALA A 132 -2.98 11.10 2.25
C ALA A 132 -2.38 12.28 1.47
N PRO A 133 -3.18 13.29 1.10
CA PRO A 133 -2.71 14.41 0.28
C PRO A 133 -1.84 15.41 1.07
N ASP A 134 -1.98 15.43 2.40
CA ASP A 134 -1.30 16.34 3.32
C ASP A 134 -0.61 15.53 4.42
N ASP A 135 0.67 15.83 4.69
CA ASP A 135 1.48 15.15 5.69
C ASP A 135 1.28 15.72 7.12
N ASP A 136 0.90 16.98 7.26
CA ASP A 136 0.66 17.63 8.56
C ASP A 136 -0.71 17.24 9.11
N LEU A 137 -1.70 17.10 8.23
CA LEU A 137 -3.05 16.66 8.57
C LEU A 137 -3.53 15.59 7.57
N PRO A 138 -3.11 14.32 7.73
CA PRO A 138 -3.43 13.25 6.80
C PRO A 138 -4.89 12.82 6.94
N VAL A 139 -5.77 13.42 6.13
CA VAL A 139 -7.21 13.11 6.10
C VAL A 139 -7.57 12.34 4.83
N ILE A 140 -8.26 11.22 5.03
CA ILE A 140 -8.80 10.36 3.96
C ILE A 140 -10.31 10.18 4.20
N PRO A 141 -11.14 10.09 3.15
CA PRO A 141 -12.56 9.78 3.32
C PRO A 141 -12.81 8.45 4.05
N SER A 142 -13.76 8.45 4.98
CA SER A 142 -14.15 7.26 5.71
C SER A 142 -14.97 6.29 4.85
N VAL A 143 -14.74 4.99 5.01
CA VAL A 143 -15.48 3.91 4.33
C VAL A 143 -16.43 3.17 5.28
N ILE A 144 -16.73 3.73 6.45
CA ILE A 144 -17.63 3.12 7.44
C ILE A 144 -19.01 2.81 6.84
N ASP A 145 -19.58 3.71 6.03
CA ASP A 145 -20.89 3.48 5.40
C ASP A 145 -20.86 2.35 4.36
N ILE A 146 -19.66 1.95 3.92
CA ILE A 146 -19.46 0.84 2.99
C ILE A 146 -19.27 -0.46 3.77
N TRP A 147 -18.33 -0.47 4.73
CA TRP A 147 -18.08 -1.57 5.64
C TRP A 147 -18.16 -1.09 7.08
N ASN A 148 -19.32 -1.26 7.71
CA ASN A 148 -19.59 -0.74 9.07
C ASN A 148 -18.57 -1.19 10.14
N GLY A 149 -17.93 -2.35 9.95
CA GLY A 149 -16.90 -2.86 10.86
C GLY A 149 -15.60 -2.03 10.88
N VAL A 150 -15.41 -1.15 9.89
CA VAL A 150 -14.17 -0.38 9.71
C VAL A 150 -14.02 0.77 10.71
N ASN A 151 -15.10 1.21 11.37
CA ASN A 151 -15.05 2.33 12.32
C ASN A 151 -13.94 2.19 13.36
N TRP A 152 -13.76 0.97 13.91
CA TRP A 152 -12.71 0.77 14.90
C TRP A 152 -11.31 0.89 14.30
N PHE A 153 -11.07 0.28 13.14
CA PHE A 153 -9.77 0.34 12.47
C PHE A 153 -9.41 1.77 12.03
N GLU A 154 -10.36 2.53 11.48
CA GLU A 154 -10.14 3.95 11.11
C GLU A 154 -9.79 4.84 12.31
N ARG A 155 -10.21 4.47 13.52
CA ARG A 155 -9.86 5.21 14.75
C ARG A 155 -8.50 4.81 15.32
N GLU A 156 -7.98 3.64 14.94
CA GLU A 156 -6.66 3.13 15.38
C GLU A 156 -5.53 3.49 14.41
N ALA A 157 -5.85 3.65 13.13
CA ALA A 157 -4.91 3.87 12.04
C ALA A 157 -4.25 5.27 12.06
#